data_AF-A0A8G0LGE0-F1
#
_entry.id   AF-A0A8G0LGE0-F1
#
_cell.length_a   1.000
_cell.length_b   1.000
_cell.length_c   1.000
_cell.angle_alpha   90.00
_cell.angle_beta   90.00
_cell.angle_gamma   90.00
#
_symmetry.space_group_name_H-M   'P 1'
#
loop_
_entity.id
_entity.type
_entity.pdbx_description
1 polymer ?
#
loop_
_entity_poly.entity_id
_entity_poly.type
_entity_poly.pdbx_seq_one_letter_code
_entity_poly.pdbx_strand_id
1 'polypeptide(L)'
;MNSLPFELVSQILTNLPPSSYKSARLTCQAFNAALAKPTFTTLATFIDPKTAQQTIEKLAADLNRRPKAIWSPGCSVPRGLPVPESFLFAMHVALRGTPCPSPATSRASSISSGASSAAWSDGEDSDVVSEADSVTAWNFGSTVGMDEVTEETLRQALFRYSLYLSYIYDGEGEAPQLWVMNSKKWAQQR
;
A
#
# COMPACT_ATOMS: atom_id res chain seq x y z
N MET A 1 7.13 16.26 16.68
CA MET A 1 6.58 14.89 16.67
C MET A 1 7.50 13.91 15.95
N ASN A 2 8.02 14.22 14.75
CA ASN A 2 8.95 13.33 14.04
C ASN A 2 10.33 13.14 14.72
N SER A 3 10.66 13.97 15.71
CA SER A 3 11.87 13.86 16.55
C SER A 3 11.65 13.09 17.85
N LEU A 4 10.44 12.57 18.10
CA LEU A 4 10.16 11.81 19.32
C LEU A 4 10.74 10.38 19.20
N PRO A 5 11.31 9.83 20.28
CA PRO A 5 11.66 8.41 20.37
C PRO A 5 10.46 7.51 20.06
N PHE A 6 10.74 6.35 19.46
CA PHE A 6 9.73 5.38 19.06
C PHE A 6 8.90 4.88 20.27
N GLU A 7 9.52 4.78 21.44
CA GLU A 7 8.89 4.35 22.69
C GLU A 7 7.77 5.31 23.11
N LEU A 8 8.00 6.61 22.99
CA LEU A 8 6.99 7.63 23.32
C LEU A 8 5.86 7.63 22.29
N VAL A 9 6.19 7.45 21.00
CA VAL A 9 5.19 7.30 19.94
C VAL A 9 4.31 6.08 20.20
N SER A 10 4.92 4.94 20.54
CA SER A 10 4.21 3.70 20.89
C SER A 10 3.29 3.89 22.10
N GLN A 11 3.78 4.54 23.15
CA GLN A 11 2.99 4.82 24.34
C GLN A 11 1.79 5.74 24.05
N ILE A 12 1.95 6.79 23.24
CA ILE A 12 0.83 7.64 22.83
C ILE A 12 -0.21 6.81 22.05
N LEU A 13 0.25 5.95 21.15
CA LEU A 13 -0.62 5.08 20.36
C LEU A 13 -1.39 4.06 21.21
N THR A 14 -0.78 3.50 22.26
CA THR A 14 -1.48 2.59 23.18
C THR A 14 -2.61 3.25 23.97
N ASN A 15 -2.56 4.57 24.15
CA ASN A 15 -3.61 5.34 24.83
C ASN A 15 -4.72 5.82 23.90
N LEU A 16 -4.58 5.62 22.58
CA LEU A 16 -5.59 6.01 21.59
C LEU A 16 -6.56 4.86 21.31
N PRO A 17 -7.86 5.13 21.12
CA PRO A 17 -8.80 4.10 20.71
C PRO A 17 -8.47 3.61 19.28
N PRO A 18 -8.64 2.32 18.97
CA PRO A 18 -8.30 1.76 17.65
C PRO A 18 -9.02 2.43 16.47
N SER A 19 -10.22 2.97 16.71
CA SER A 19 -10.99 3.72 15.70
C SER A 19 -10.26 4.98 15.21
N SER A 20 -9.43 5.59 16.04
CA SER A 20 -8.68 6.82 15.72
C SER A 20 -7.35 6.56 15.01
N TYR A 21 -6.90 5.31 14.90
CA TYR A 21 -5.60 4.98 14.30
C TYR A 21 -5.49 5.44 12.84
N LYS A 22 -6.56 5.33 12.05
CA LYS A 22 -6.57 5.80 10.66
C LYS A 22 -6.31 7.31 10.57
N SER A 23 -6.96 8.11 11.41
CA SER A 23 -6.76 9.55 11.45
C SER A 23 -5.38 9.92 12.03
N ALA A 24 -4.95 9.23 13.08
CA ALA A 24 -3.64 9.44 13.71
C ALA A 24 -2.49 9.24 12.72
N ARG A 25 -2.58 8.25 11.83
CA ARG A 25 -1.58 8.01 10.76
C ARG A 25 -1.36 9.21 9.84
N LEU A 26 -2.40 9.99 9.58
CA LEU A 26 -2.33 11.14 8.67
C LEU A 26 -1.69 12.38 9.32
N THR A 27 -1.52 12.39 10.64
CA THR A 27 -1.01 13.56 11.36
C THR A 27 0.50 13.75 11.23
N CYS A 28 1.28 12.67 11.24
CA CYS A 28 2.73 12.75 11.16
C CYS A 28 3.37 11.45 10.67
N GLN A 29 4.61 11.57 10.17
CA GLN A 29 5.35 10.45 9.59
C GLN A 29 5.68 9.38 10.64
N ALA A 30 6.01 9.77 11.87
CA ALA A 30 6.30 8.82 12.96
C ALA A 30 5.09 7.93 13.30
N PHE A 31 3.89 8.51 13.34
CA PHE A 31 2.66 7.77 13.60
C PHE A 31 2.29 6.89 12.40
N ASN A 32 2.48 7.39 11.17
CA ASN A 32 2.32 6.56 9.99
C ASN A 32 3.26 5.36 10.04
N ALA A 33 4.56 5.54 10.32
CA ALA A 33 5.53 4.45 10.39
C ALA A 33 5.15 3.39 11.44
N ALA A 34 4.75 3.81 12.65
CA ALA A 34 4.39 2.88 13.72
C ALA A 34 3.08 2.10 13.43
N LEU A 35 2.07 2.75 12.85
CA LEU A 35 0.75 2.15 12.63
C LEU A 35 0.57 1.53 11.24
N ALA A 36 1.45 1.81 10.29
CA ALA A 36 1.26 1.37 8.91
C ALA A 36 1.27 -0.16 8.78
N LYS A 37 2.25 -0.85 9.38
CA LYS A 37 2.32 -2.31 9.35
C LYS A 37 1.07 -2.96 9.98
N PRO A 38 0.63 -2.60 11.21
CA PRO A 38 -0.62 -3.08 11.78
C PRO A 38 -1.85 -2.86 10.88
N THR A 39 -1.93 -1.69 10.21
CA THR A 39 -3.10 -1.34 9.40
C THR A 39 -3.24 -2.22 8.16
N PHE A 40 -2.12 -2.66 7.58
CA PHE A 40 -2.12 -3.47 6.36
C PHE A 40 -1.89 -4.96 6.60
N THR A 41 -1.96 -5.43 7.85
CA THR A 41 -1.81 -6.86 8.17
C THR A 41 -2.80 -7.73 7.40
N THR A 42 -4.08 -7.34 7.36
CA THR A 42 -5.10 -8.03 6.54
C THR A 42 -4.77 -7.99 5.06
N LEU A 43 -4.15 -6.93 4.55
CA LEU A 43 -3.75 -6.88 3.13
C LEU A 43 -2.65 -7.91 2.83
N ALA A 44 -1.66 -8.07 3.72
CA ALA A 44 -0.58 -9.04 3.55
C ALA A 44 -1.09 -10.49 3.48
N THR A 45 -2.14 -10.83 4.24
CA THR A 45 -2.69 -12.20 4.21
C THR A 45 -3.34 -12.58 2.88
N PHE A 46 -3.66 -11.60 2.03
CA PHE A 46 -4.29 -11.84 0.72
C PHE A 46 -3.30 -12.24 -0.38
N ILE A 47 -1.99 -12.25 -0.09
CA ILE A 47 -0.98 -12.82 -0.99
C ILE A 47 -1.14 -14.33 -1.12
N ASP A 48 -1.46 -15.02 -0.03
CA ASP A 48 -1.78 -16.44 -0.10
C ASP A 48 -3.20 -16.61 -0.66
N PRO A 49 -3.36 -17.21 -1.86
CA PRO A 49 -4.67 -17.39 -2.47
C PRO A 49 -5.61 -18.23 -1.62
N LYS A 50 -5.10 -19.21 -0.85
CA LYS A 50 -5.92 -20.09 -0.01
C LYS A 50 -6.50 -19.32 1.18
N THR A 51 -5.64 -18.59 1.90
CA THR A 51 -6.07 -17.75 3.03
C THR A 51 -7.03 -16.66 2.58
N ALA A 52 -6.77 -16.01 1.43
CA ALA A 52 -7.66 -15.00 0.86
C ALA A 52 -9.06 -15.56 0.59
N GLN A 53 -9.12 -16.72 -0.09
CA GLN A 53 -10.38 -17.38 -0.45
C GLN A 53 -11.18 -17.78 0.79
N GLN A 54 -10.55 -18.44 1.76
CA GLN A 54 -11.18 -18.84 3.01
C GLN A 54 -11.73 -17.65 3.80
N THR A 55 -11.00 -16.52 3.81
CA THR A 55 -11.42 -15.30 4.50
C THR A 55 -12.71 -14.74 3.88
N ILE A 56 -12.77 -14.69 2.54
CA ILE A 56 -13.95 -14.20 1.82
C ILE A 56 -15.13 -15.15 2.00
N GLU A 57 -14.92 -16.46 1.85
CA GLU A 57 -15.98 -17.47 1.99
C GLU A 57 -16.58 -17.46 3.40
N LYS A 58 -15.74 -17.38 4.43
CA LYS A 58 -16.19 -17.25 5.81
C LYS A 58 -17.05 -16.00 6.02
N LEU A 59 -16.68 -14.90 5.39
CA LEU A 59 -17.41 -13.63 5.51
C LEU A 59 -18.71 -13.62 4.69
N ALA A 60 -18.73 -14.30 3.54
CA ALA A 60 -19.93 -14.50 2.74
C ALA A 60 -20.92 -15.48 3.38
N ALA A 61 -20.42 -16.45 4.16
CA ALA A 61 -21.24 -17.41 4.91
C ALA A 61 -21.87 -16.81 6.19
N ASP A 62 -21.43 -15.63 6.63
CA ASP A 62 -22.01 -14.94 7.78
C ASP A 62 -23.39 -14.37 7.44
N LEU A 63 -24.43 -15.12 7.79
CA LEU A 63 -25.84 -14.78 7.53
C LEU A 63 -26.31 -13.51 8.26
N ASN A 64 -25.57 -13.04 9.27
CA ASN A 64 -25.91 -11.80 9.97
C ASN A 64 -25.56 -10.55 9.15
N ARG A 65 -24.71 -10.70 8.12
CA ARG A 65 -24.31 -9.65 7.21
C ARG A 65 -24.88 -9.96 5.84
N ARG A 66 -25.98 -9.30 5.46
CA ARG A 66 -26.46 -9.42 4.08
C ARG A 66 -25.37 -8.84 3.16
N PRO A 67 -24.72 -9.65 2.30
CA PRO A 67 -23.65 -9.14 1.45
C PRO A 67 -24.25 -8.09 0.51
N LYS A 68 -23.71 -6.87 0.55
CA LYS A 68 -24.03 -5.83 -0.43
C LYS A 68 -23.14 -5.92 -1.67
N ALA A 69 -22.16 -6.83 -1.66
CA ALA A 69 -21.32 -7.14 -2.80
C ALA A 69 -22.15 -7.81 -3.92
N ILE A 70 -21.94 -7.37 -5.16
CA ILE A 70 -22.61 -7.90 -6.35
C ILE A 70 -21.88 -9.15 -6.89
N TRP A 71 -20.65 -9.40 -6.43
CA TRP A 71 -19.79 -10.49 -6.91
C TRP A 71 -19.81 -11.69 -5.98
N SER A 72 -19.71 -12.88 -6.58
CA SER A 72 -19.59 -14.13 -5.82
C SER A 72 -18.20 -14.28 -5.19
N PRO A 73 -18.07 -14.99 -4.06
CA PRO A 73 -16.77 -15.27 -3.42
C PRO A 73 -15.79 -16.03 -4.33
N GLY A 74 -16.31 -16.84 -5.25
CA GLY A 74 -15.52 -17.65 -6.19
C GLY A 74 -15.28 -16.96 -7.54
N CYS A 75 -15.54 -15.66 -7.67
CA CYS A 75 -15.32 -14.96 -8.93
C CYS A 75 -13.84 -14.97 -9.32
N SER A 76 -13.56 -15.29 -10.59
CA SER A 76 -12.21 -15.27 -11.14
C SER A 76 -11.73 -13.85 -11.40
N VAL A 77 -10.43 -13.64 -11.26
CA VAL A 77 -9.79 -12.35 -11.50
C VAL A 77 -9.82 -11.99 -12.99
N PRO A 78 -10.26 -10.79 -13.37
CA PRO A 78 -10.20 -10.35 -14.77
C PRO A 78 -8.77 -10.36 -15.31
N ARG A 79 -8.60 -10.86 -16.53
CA ARG A 79 -7.29 -10.87 -17.20
C ARG A 79 -6.85 -9.43 -17.50
N GLY A 80 -5.56 -9.15 -17.34
CA GLY A 80 -4.99 -7.85 -17.66
C GLY A 80 -5.37 -6.73 -16.69
N LEU A 81 -5.91 -7.06 -15.51
CA LEU A 81 -6.21 -6.08 -14.46
C LEU A 81 -4.91 -5.34 -14.07
N PRO A 82 -4.83 -4.01 -14.24
CA PRO A 82 -3.64 -3.25 -13.88
C PRO A 82 -3.50 -3.19 -12.36
N VAL A 83 -2.28 -3.38 -11.87
CA VAL A 83 -1.95 -3.21 -10.45
C VAL A 83 -1.50 -1.76 -10.24
N PRO A 84 -2.26 -0.93 -9.50
CA PRO A 84 -1.90 0.47 -9.27
C PRO A 84 -0.77 0.59 -8.25
N GLU A 85 0.01 1.66 -8.38
CA GLU A 85 1.13 1.97 -7.47
C GLU A 85 0.69 2.14 -6.01
N SER A 86 -0.51 2.70 -5.77
CA SER A 86 -1.07 2.83 -4.43
C SER A 86 -1.18 1.48 -3.72
N PHE A 87 -1.57 0.45 -4.46
CA PHE A 87 -1.64 -0.92 -3.96
C PHE A 87 -0.25 -1.50 -3.73
N LEU A 88 0.69 -1.31 -4.66
CA LEU A 88 2.08 -1.77 -4.50
C LEU A 88 2.72 -1.16 -3.25
N PHE A 89 2.56 0.14 -3.02
CA PHE A 89 3.07 0.81 -1.84
C PHE A 89 2.41 0.30 -0.55
N ALA A 90 1.09 0.10 -0.54
CA ALA A 90 0.40 -0.48 0.60
C ALA A 90 0.88 -1.91 0.89
N MET A 91 1.11 -2.72 -0.15
CA MET A 91 1.59 -4.11 -0.03
C MET A 91 3.04 -4.16 0.45
N HIS A 92 3.92 -3.29 -0.06
CA HIS A 92 5.30 -3.20 0.40
C HIS A 92 5.34 -2.91 1.91
N VAL A 93 4.55 -1.93 2.34
CA VAL A 93 4.41 -1.57 3.76
C VAL A 93 3.79 -2.72 4.57
N ALA A 94 2.83 -3.45 4.03
CA ALA A 94 2.22 -4.59 4.68
C ALA A 94 3.25 -5.70 4.99
N LEU A 95 4.14 -5.99 4.04
CA LEU A 95 5.11 -7.07 4.14
C LEU A 95 6.39 -6.68 4.88
N ARG A 96 6.99 -5.53 4.52
CA ARG A 96 8.26 -5.08 5.08
C ARG A 96 8.10 -4.16 6.29
N GLY A 97 6.96 -3.51 6.44
CA GLY A 97 6.73 -2.52 7.50
C GLY A 97 7.42 -1.18 7.26
N THR A 98 8.14 -1.03 6.15
CA THR A 98 8.82 0.19 5.74
C THR A 98 8.12 0.79 4.53
N PRO A 99 8.10 2.13 4.42
CA PRO A 99 7.70 2.80 3.18
C PRO A 99 8.52 2.27 2.01
N CYS A 100 7.87 2.10 0.88
CA CYS A 100 8.53 1.74 -0.36
C CYS A 100 9.57 2.82 -0.71
N PRO A 101 10.79 2.46 -1.18
CA PRO A 101 11.71 3.45 -1.71
C PRO A 101 11.03 4.18 -2.86
N SER A 102 10.77 5.47 -2.68
CA SER A 102 10.32 6.34 -3.76
C SER A 102 11.56 6.89 -4.46
N PRO A 103 11.60 6.96 -5.80
CA PRO A 103 12.70 7.59 -6.53
C PRO A 103 12.92 9.06 -6.12
N ALA A 104 11.93 9.70 -5.47
CA ALA A 104 12.01 11.10 -5.07
C ALA A 104 12.76 11.39 -3.75
N THR A 105 13.24 10.39 -3.00
CA THR A 105 13.85 10.63 -1.66
C THR A 105 15.37 10.47 -1.62
N SER A 106 16.03 10.16 -2.74
CA SER A 106 17.50 10.06 -2.78
C SER A 106 18.25 11.40 -2.63
N ARG A 107 17.56 12.55 -2.56
CA ARG A 107 18.20 13.87 -2.37
C ARG A 107 18.37 14.33 -0.91
N ALA A 108 17.85 13.61 0.09
CA ALA A 108 17.82 14.12 1.48
C ALA A 108 18.80 13.46 2.47
N SER A 109 19.70 12.57 2.02
CA SER A 109 20.56 11.80 2.91
C SER A 109 22.06 12.04 2.70
N SER A 110 22.48 13.26 2.35
CA SER A 110 23.90 13.63 2.28
C SER A 110 24.11 15.13 2.54
N ILE A 111 23.91 15.60 3.77
CA ILE A 111 24.44 16.91 4.21
C ILE A 111 24.89 16.87 5.67
N SER A 112 26.13 16.41 5.84
CA SER A 112 27.12 16.90 6.80
C SER A 112 28.44 16.26 6.35
N SER A 113 29.52 16.94 5.98
CA SER A 113 30.10 18.19 6.46
C SER A 113 31.29 18.55 5.55
N GLY A 114 31.48 19.83 5.24
CA GLY A 114 32.73 20.30 4.61
C GLY A 114 32.54 21.54 3.75
N ALA A 115 32.91 22.70 4.30
CA ALA A 115 32.88 23.99 3.63
C ALA A 115 33.98 24.11 2.55
N SER A 116 33.66 24.69 1.38
CA SER A 116 34.38 25.85 0.79
C SER A 116 33.95 26.16 -0.66
N SER A 117 33.59 27.44 -0.87
CA SER A 117 33.84 28.28 -2.06
C SER A 117 33.46 27.84 -3.48
N ALA A 118 32.48 28.57 -4.03
CA ALA A 118 32.44 29.22 -5.35
C ALA A 118 32.98 28.50 -6.61
N ALA A 119 32.07 28.21 -7.54
CA ALA A 119 32.28 28.43 -8.98
C ALA A 119 30.92 28.33 -9.71
N TRP A 120 30.65 29.31 -10.57
CA TRP A 120 29.46 29.38 -11.40
C TRP A 120 29.74 28.52 -12.63
N SER A 121 28.92 27.51 -12.91
CA SER A 121 29.00 26.79 -14.18
C SER A 121 27.59 26.55 -14.68
N ASP A 122 27.28 27.31 -15.74
CA ASP A 122 26.16 27.13 -16.64
C ASP A 122 26.36 25.82 -17.40
N GLY A 123 25.40 24.93 -17.27
CA GLY A 123 25.43 23.58 -17.81
C GLY A 123 24.00 23.08 -17.88
N GLU A 124 23.46 23.10 -19.10
CA GLU A 124 22.16 22.56 -19.45
C GLU A 124 22.15 21.05 -19.16
N ASP A 125 21.79 20.69 -17.93
CA ASP A 125 21.55 19.30 -17.54
C ASP A 125 20.18 18.92 -18.11
N SER A 126 20.19 18.24 -19.25
CA SER A 126 19.03 17.48 -19.71
C SER A 126 18.73 16.45 -18.63
N ASP A 127 17.74 16.76 -17.79
CA ASP A 127 17.12 15.87 -16.79
C ASP A 127 16.55 14.63 -17.50
N VAL A 128 17.43 13.70 -17.88
CA VAL A 128 17.06 12.31 -18.15
C VAL A 128 16.88 11.68 -16.78
N VAL A 129 15.69 11.90 -16.21
CA VAL A 129 15.23 11.18 -15.03
C VAL A 129 15.34 9.69 -15.35
N SER A 130 16.36 9.05 -14.80
CA SER A 130 16.53 7.60 -14.92
C SER A 130 15.33 6.95 -14.24
N GLU A 131 14.42 6.35 -15.02
CA GLU A 131 13.31 5.50 -14.57
C GLU A 131 13.78 4.20 -13.88
N ALA A 132 15.03 4.14 -13.43
CA ALA A 132 15.59 3.00 -12.72
C ALA A 132 15.31 3.16 -11.22
N ASP A 133 14.21 2.55 -10.77
CA ASP A 133 13.86 2.11 -9.39
C ASP A 133 12.44 2.49 -8.93
N SER A 134 11.53 2.86 -9.84
CA SER A 134 10.11 2.86 -9.47
C SER A 134 9.63 1.41 -9.24
N VAL A 135 8.97 1.16 -8.10
CA VAL A 135 8.41 -0.16 -7.81
C VAL A 135 7.21 -0.42 -8.72
N THR A 136 7.36 -1.43 -9.56
CA THR A 136 6.35 -1.94 -10.51
C THR A 136 5.88 -3.31 -10.07
N ALA A 137 4.74 -3.77 -10.58
CA ALA A 137 4.22 -5.09 -10.21
C ALA A 137 5.16 -6.24 -10.65
N TRP A 138 5.99 -6.00 -11.67
CA TRP A 138 6.99 -6.94 -12.17
C TRP A 138 8.20 -7.08 -11.23
N ASN A 139 8.75 -5.96 -10.74
CA ASN A 139 9.94 -5.98 -9.86
C ASN A 139 9.58 -6.10 -8.36
N PHE A 140 8.30 -6.10 -8.02
CA PHE A 140 7.83 -6.12 -6.63
C PHE A 140 8.35 -7.31 -5.83
N GLY A 141 8.31 -8.53 -6.40
CA GLY A 141 8.80 -9.73 -5.73
C GLY A 141 10.25 -9.58 -5.28
N SER A 142 11.12 -9.13 -6.18
CA SER A 142 12.55 -8.95 -5.90
C SER A 142 12.82 -7.78 -4.93
N THR A 143 12.10 -6.66 -5.04
CA THR A 143 12.24 -5.54 -4.07
C THR A 143 11.86 -5.94 -2.65
N VAL A 144 10.87 -6.83 -2.51
CA VAL A 144 10.44 -7.38 -1.22
C VAL A 144 11.21 -8.65 -0.84
N GLY A 145 12.15 -9.16 -1.66
CA GLY A 145 12.88 -10.40 -1.40
C GLY A 145 12.00 -11.64 -1.32
N MET A 146 10.89 -11.64 -2.06
CA MET A 146 9.93 -12.73 -2.21
C MET A 146 9.73 -13.02 -3.69
N ASP A 147 10.69 -13.70 -4.32
CA ASP A 147 10.66 -13.94 -5.78
C ASP A 147 9.48 -14.83 -6.24
N GLU A 148 8.84 -15.55 -5.31
CA GLU A 148 7.60 -16.30 -5.56
C GLU A 148 6.39 -15.37 -5.80
N VAL A 149 6.46 -14.10 -5.39
CA VAL A 149 5.39 -13.12 -5.57
C VAL A 149 5.50 -12.53 -6.97
N THR A 150 4.78 -13.17 -7.89
CA THR A 150 4.63 -12.69 -9.27
C THR A 150 3.62 -11.54 -9.39
N GLU A 151 3.66 -10.83 -10.51
CA GLU A 151 2.64 -9.84 -10.88
C GLU A 151 1.22 -10.44 -10.85
N GLU A 152 1.07 -11.68 -11.28
CA GLU A 152 -0.22 -12.39 -11.24
C GLU A 152 -0.69 -12.62 -9.81
N THR A 153 0.21 -12.99 -8.90
CA THR A 153 -0.09 -13.12 -7.46
C THR A 153 -0.60 -11.78 -6.90
N LEU A 154 0.06 -10.67 -7.24
CA LEU A 154 -0.34 -9.33 -6.78
C LEU A 154 -1.69 -8.89 -7.35
N ARG A 155 -1.93 -9.18 -8.63
CA ARG A 155 -3.22 -8.93 -9.29
C ARG A 155 -4.34 -9.69 -8.61
N GLN A 156 -4.11 -10.96 -8.29
CA GLN A 156 -5.11 -11.76 -7.58
C GLN A 156 -5.35 -11.28 -6.16
N ALA A 157 -4.28 -10.94 -5.44
CA ALA A 157 -4.37 -10.35 -4.10
C ALA A 157 -5.18 -9.05 -4.13
N LEU A 158 -4.91 -8.16 -5.11
CA LEU A 158 -5.63 -6.91 -5.31
C LEU A 158 -7.13 -7.15 -5.50
N PHE A 159 -7.48 -8.05 -6.42
CA PHE A 159 -8.88 -8.34 -6.72
C PHE A 159 -9.61 -8.94 -5.52
N ARG A 160 -9.03 -9.97 -4.90
CA ARG A 160 -9.63 -10.62 -3.72
C ARG A 160 -9.76 -9.66 -2.55
N TYR A 161 -8.77 -8.79 -2.34
CA TYR A 161 -8.82 -7.80 -1.28
C TYR A 161 -9.88 -6.72 -1.55
N SER A 162 -10.02 -6.27 -2.80
CA SER A 162 -11.11 -5.36 -3.19
C SER A 162 -12.49 -5.99 -2.97
N LEU A 163 -12.62 -7.29 -3.21
CA LEU A 163 -13.83 -8.05 -2.98
C LEU A 163 -14.09 -8.17 -1.47
N TYR A 164 -13.10 -8.52 -0.66
CA TYR A 164 -13.20 -8.48 0.80
C TYR A 164 -13.68 -7.11 1.31
N LEU A 165 -13.12 -6.01 0.81
CA LEU A 165 -13.54 -4.66 1.16
C LEU A 165 -15.02 -4.40 0.81
N SER A 166 -15.49 -4.91 -0.34
CA SER A 166 -16.89 -4.79 -0.74
C SER A 166 -17.86 -5.56 0.16
N TYR A 167 -17.40 -6.67 0.76
CA TYR A 167 -18.22 -7.47 1.66
C TYR A 167 -18.30 -6.90 3.09
N ILE A 168 -17.24 -6.20 3.56
CA ILE A 168 -17.27 -5.52 4.87
C ILE A 168 -17.94 -4.15 4.81
N TYR A 169 -18.21 -3.63 3.61
CA TYR A 169 -18.79 -2.32 3.43
C TYR A 169 -20.28 -2.32 3.82
N ASP A 170 -20.62 -1.45 4.76
CA ASP A 170 -21.99 -1.26 5.27
C ASP A 170 -22.85 -0.40 4.34
N GLY A 171 -22.28 0.20 3.30
CA GLY A 171 -23.00 1.04 2.35
C GLY A 171 -22.95 2.53 2.67
N GLU A 172 -22.32 2.94 3.78
CA GLU A 172 -22.23 4.34 4.17
C GLU A 172 -20.89 4.98 3.76
N GLY A 173 -20.96 6.12 3.07
CA GLY A 173 -19.79 6.90 2.68
C GLY A 173 -19.16 6.46 1.35
N GLU A 174 -17.83 6.56 1.27
CA GLU A 174 -17.06 6.18 0.09
C GLU A 174 -16.70 4.69 0.14
N ALA A 175 -16.90 3.99 -0.97
CA ALA A 175 -16.64 2.55 -1.03
C ALA A 175 -15.15 2.24 -0.81
N PRO A 176 -14.79 1.42 0.20
CA PRO A 176 -13.41 1.23 0.62
C PRO A 176 -12.51 0.60 -0.44
N GLN A 177 -13.07 -0.09 -1.44
CA GLN A 177 -12.32 -0.66 -2.55
C GLN A 177 -11.81 0.38 -3.57
N LEU A 178 -12.27 1.64 -3.52
CA LEU A 178 -11.92 2.65 -4.52
C LEU A 178 -10.44 3.07 -4.49
N TRP A 179 -9.79 3.09 -3.33
CA TRP A 179 -8.36 3.40 -3.25
C TRP A 179 -7.49 2.26 -3.83
N VAL A 180 -8.01 1.03 -3.80
CA VAL A 180 -7.38 -0.17 -4.35
C VAL A 180 -7.54 -0.20 -5.87
N MET A 181 -8.71 0.17 -6.35
CA MET A 181 -9.05 0.21 -7.78
C MET A 181 -8.91 1.64 -8.29
N ASN A 182 -7.70 2.06 -8.68
CA ASN A 182 -7.48 3.38 -9.27
C ASN A 182 -8.23 3.49 -10.62
N SER A 183 -9.46 3.99 -10.58
CA SER A 183 -10.40 4.08 -11.70
C SER A 183 -9.93 4.99 -12.84
N LYS A 184 -9.02 5.93 -12.56
CA LYS A 184 -8.46 6.85 -13.57
C LYS A 184 -7.63 6.11 -14.63
N LYS A 185 -6.90 5.05 -14.25
CA LYS A 185 -6.12 4.23 -15.19
C LYS A 185 -7.02 3.31 -16.04
N TRP A 186 -8.17 2.87 -15.51
CA TRP A 186 -9.12 2.04 -16.25
C TRP A 186 -9.84 2.79 -17.38
N ALA A 187 -10.13 4.08 -17.19
CA ALA A 187 -10.82 4.90 -18.19
C ALA A 187 -9.96 5.19 -19.44
N GLN A 188 -8.63 5.11 -19.30
CA GLN A 188 -7.67 5.40 -20.36
C GLN A 188 -7.29 4.16 -21.20
N GLN A 189 -7.77 2.97 -20.84
CA GLN A 189 -7.50 1.70 -21.53
C GLN A 189 -8.64 1.21 -22.44
N ARG A 190 -9.60 2.07 -22.79
CA ARG A 190 -10.56 1.83 -23.88
C ARG A 190 -10.10 2.54 -25.15
#